data_AF-A0A838QKQ4-F1
#
_entry.id   AF-A0A838QKQ4-F1
#
_cell.length_a   1.000
_cell.length_b   1.000
_cell.length_c   1.000
_cell.angle_alpha   90.00
_cell.angle_beta   90.00
_cell.angle_gamma   90.00
#
_symmetry.space_group_name_H-M   'P 1'
#
loop_
_entity.id
_entity.type
_entity.pdbx_description
1 polymer ?
#
loop_
_entity_poly.entity_id
_entity_poly.type
_entity_poly.pdbx_seq_one_letter_code
_entity_poly.pdbx_strand_id
1 'polypeptide(L)'
;MNSGLKLLFLATSLILAAACTAGETPGDAAVSADTGTAAPASTAAPNVVTITASDYKFAAPDQIPAGLTTFKLLDTGKEVHHASLIRLKDGKTYADMMATMKAMKPGTQPPAWIEPLGGPNAIVPGGESNATVMLEPGNYALVCFVPDANMVPHFMHGMTKGFTVTETSTAAASAPEPTADITLTLSDYKFDWSKPLTAGPHVIRVETAAGQPHEVTLFQIPPGKTFKDLQTWLNGMKGEPPAMPIGGVSGLVAGKPTYFSVDLKPGDYAAVCFLEDHKDGKPHFVHGMTQAIKVS
;
A
#
# COMPACT_ATOMS: atom_id res chain seq x y z
N MET A 1 15.12 40.06 24.66
CA MET A 1 16.07 41.07 25.20
C MET A 1 16.25 40.78 26.67
N ASN A 2 17.36 40.14 27.06
CA ASN A 2 18.02 40.37 28.35
C ASN A 2 19.39 39.70 28.32
N SER A 3 20.41 40.53 28.51
CA SER A 3 21.82 40.22 28.50
C SER A 3 22.25 39.48 29.78
N GLY A 4 23.21 38.57 29.65
CA GLY A 4 23.98 37.99 30.75
C GLY A 4 25.40 37.71 30.29
N LEU A 5 26.35 38.41 30.88
CA LEU A 5 27.71 38.66 30.41
C LEU A 5 28.74 37.99 31.34
N LYS A 6 29.79 37.38 30.74
CA LYS A 6 31.17 37.13 31.25
C LYS A 6 31.35 36.24 32.50
N LEU A 7 32.27 35.26 32.42
CA LEU A 7 33.64 35.46 32.89
C LEU A 7 34.60 34.34 32.40
N LEU A 8 35.78 34.80 31.99
CA LEU A 8 36.96 34.06 31.54
C LEU A 8 37.86 33.82 32.76
N PHE A 9 38.48 32.65 32.90
CA PHE A 9 39.78 32.54 33.57
C PHE A 9 40.70 31.57 32.84
N LEU A 10 41.87 32.13 32.53
CA LEU A 10 43.05 31.59 31.89
C LEU A 10 44.08 31.32 33.01
N ALA A 11 44.86 30.24 32.93
CA ALA A 11 46.31 30.21 33.14
C ALA A 11 46.78 28.77 33.47
N THR A 12 47.50 28.08 32.58
CA THR A 12 48.98 28.08 32.39
C THR A 12 49.74 27.40 33.52
N SER A 13 50.48 26.32 33.21
CA SER A 13 51.89 26.17 33.61
C SER A 13 52.60 25.09 32.80
N LEU A 14 53.79 25.47 32.37
CA LEU A 14 54.72 24.86 31.43
C LEU A 14 55.95 24.39 32.25
N ILE A 15 56.44 23.16 32.07
CA ILE A 15 57.81 22.77 32.46
C ILE A 15 58.43 21.88 31.37
N LEU A 16 59.72 22.09 31.14
CA LEU A 16 60.57 21.76 30.01
C LEU A 16 61.60 20.67 30.38
N ALA A 17 62.07 19.93 29.36
CA ALA A 17 63.43 19.38 29.13
C ALA A 17 63.86 17.96 29.63
N ALA A 18 64.09 17.09 28.62
CA ALA A 18 65.34 16.38 28.24
C ALA A 18 65.95 15.19 29.03
N ALA A 19 65.84 14.01 28.38
CA ALA A 19 66.89 13.04 27.93
C ALA A 19 67.68 12.10 28.88
N CYS A 20 67.96 10.89 28.30
CA CYS A 20 68.87 9.77 28.67
C CYS A 20 68.31 8.73 29.68
N THR A 21 68.41 7.39 29.56
CA THR A 21 69.08 6.40 28.68
C THR A 21 68.53 4.99 28.98
N ALA A 22 68.52 4.09 27.96
CA ALA A 22 68.68 2.61 27.94
C ALA A 22 67.97 1.65 28.93
N GLY A 23 67.36 0.57 28.41
CA GLY A 23 67.14 -0.69 29.17
C GLY A 23 65.94 -1.56 28.74
N GLU A 24 66.16 -2.49 27.82
CA GLU A 24 65.70 -3.90 27.75
C GLU A 24 64.28 -4.39 28.19
N THR A 25 63.54 -4.94 27.19
CA THR A 25 62.67 -6.17 27.13
C THR A 25 61.34 -6.27 27.93
N PRO A 26 60.38 -7.16 27.53
CA PRO A 26 59.00 -6.78 27.25
C PRO A 26 57.99 -7.29 28.29
N GLY A 27 57.04 -6.44 28.69
CA GLY A 27 55.91 -6.82 29.54
C GLY A 27 54.60 -6.70 28.80
N ASP A 28 53.84 -7.79 28.75
CA ASP A 28 52.48 -7.90 28.20
C ASP A 28 51.59 -6.71 28.59
N ALA A 29 51.32 -5.84 27.64
CA ALA A 29 50.24 -4.87 27.74
C ALA A 29 48.99 -5.52 27.15
N ALA A 30 48.09 -5.94 28.04
CA ALA A 30 46.74 -6.35 27.68
C ALA A 30 46.09 -5.25 26.85
N VAL A 31 45.81 -5.57 25.58
CA VAL A 31 45.02 -4.72 24.71
C VAL A 31 43.59 -4.80 25.23
N SER A 32 43.17 -3.81 26.02
CA SER A 32 41.74 -3.58 26.28
C SER A 32 41.09 -3.26 24.94
N ALA A 33 40.47 -4.28 24.34
CA ALA A 33 39.59 -4.10 23.21
C ALA A 33 38.41 -3.25 23.69
N ASP A 34 38.39 -2.00 23.26
CA ASP A 34 37.22 -1.14 23.28
C ASP A 34 36.16 -1.83 22.40
N THR A 35 35.31 -2.64 23.01
CA THR A 35 34.12 -3.16 22.37
C THR A 35 33.14 -2.01 22.23
N GLY A 36 33.39 -1.15 21.24
CA GLY A 36 32.45 -0.16 20.76
C GLY A 36 31.13 -0.87 20.51
N THR A 37 30.16 -0.66 21.40
CA THR A 37 28.82 -1.18 21.25
C THR A 37 28.27 -0.56 19.97
N ALA A 38 28.17 -1.37 18.92
CA ALA A 38 27.57 -0.95 17.66
C ALA A 38 26.16 -0.44 17.98
N ALA A 39 25.92 0.83 17.65
CA ALA A 39 24.59 1.41 17.74
C ALA A 39 23.62 0.50 16.96
N PRO A 40 22.43 0.18 17.50
CA PRO A 40 21.48 -0.67 16.80
C PRO A 40 21.21 -0.07 15.42
N ALA A 41 21.37 -0.88 14.38
CA ALA A 41 21.08 -0.46 13.02
C ALA A 41 19.63 0.03 12.96
N SER A 42 19.44 1.28 12.56
CA SER A 42 18.10 1.84 12.34
C SER A 42 17.38 0.95 11.33
N THR A 43 16.27 0.34 11.74
CA THR A 43 15.42 -0.44 10.83
C THR A 43 15.00 0.45 9.68
N ALA A 44 15.22 -0.02 8.46
CA ALA A 44 14.84 0.72 7.27
C ALA A 44 13.32 0.92 7.21
N ALA A 45 12.87 2.13 6.96
CA ALA A 45 11.45 2.42 6.76
C ALA A 45 11.03 2.10 5.30
N PRO A 46 9.76 1.73 5.07
CA PRO A 46 9.20 1.64 3.71
C PRO A 46 9.29 2.98 2.98
N ASN A 47 9.37 2.93 1.65
CA ASN A 47 9.13 4.11 0.80
C ASN A 47 7.67 4.58 1.02
N VAL A 48 7.42 5.87 0.89
CA VAL A 48 6.05 6.42 0.89
C VAL A 48 5.82 7.19 -0.39
N VAL A 49 4.75 6.84 -1.10
CA VAL A 49 4.36 7.48 -2.36
C VAL A 49 2.93 7.98 -2.23
N THR A 50 2.75 9.29 -2.39
CA THR A 50 1.41 9.88 -2.47
C THR A 50 0.92 9.85 -3.92
N ILE A 51 -0.29 9.32 -4.09
CA ILE A 51 -1.08 9.38 -5.31
C ILE A 51 -2.21 10.36 -5.04
N THR A 52 -2.27 11.46 -5.78
CA THR A 52 -3.45 12.34 -5.75
C THR A 52 -4.36 11.94 -6.90
N ALA A 53 -5.56 11.48 -6.58
CA ALA A 53 -6.63 11.28 -7.54
C ALA A 53 -7.47 12.55 -7.65
N SER A 54 -7.78 12.92 -8.88
CA SER A 54 -8.85 13.84 -9.25
C SER A 54 -9.65 13.16 -10.36
N ASP A 55 -10.85 13.66 -10.67
CA ASP A 55 -11.69 13.03 -11.68
C ASP A 55 -10.91 12.77 -12.98
N TYR A 56 -10.80 11.48 -13.29
CA TYR A 56 -10.15 10.89 -14.45
C TYR A 56 -8.62 11.08 -14.57
N LYS A 57 -7.91 11.39 -13.48
CA LYS A 57 -6.46 11.63 -13.50
C LYS A 57 -5.76 11.22 -12.20
N PHE A 58 -4.54 10.69 -12.34
CA PHE A 58 -3.59 10.54 -11.23
C PHE A 58 -2.43 11.53 -11.33
N ALA A 59 -2.03 12.10 -10.19
CA ALA A 59 -0.73 12.71 -9.99
C ALA A 59 0.09 11.83 -9.03
N ALA A 60 1.23 11.35 -9.52
CA ALA A 60 2.20 10.54 -8.78
C ALA A 60 3.59 10.67 -9.44
N PRO A 61 4.69 10.23 -8.81
CA PRO A 61 6.01 10.18 -9.44
C PRO A 61 6.07 9.28 -10.68
N ASP A 62 6.96 9.59 -11.63
CA ASP A 62 7.23 8.75 -12.80
C ASP A 62 8.24 7.62 -12.52
N GLN A 63 9.00 7.77 -11.43
CA GLN A 63 10.00 6.81 -10.97
C GLN A 63 9.87 6.61 -9.46
N ILE A 64 9.94 5.35 -9.03
CA ILE A 64 9.91 4.94 -7.63
C ILE A 64 11.08 3.97 -7.41
N PRO A 65 11.84 4.06 -6.31
CA PRO A 65 12.86 3.05 -6.01
C PRO A 65 12.19 1.70 -5.66
N ALA A 66 12.85 0.59 -5.99
CA ALA A 66 12.43 -0.74 -5.56
C ALA A 66 12.37 -0.86 -4.02
N GLY A 67 11.66 -1.87 -3.54
CA GLY A 67 11.48 -2.15 -2.11
C GLY A 67 10.05 -1.92 -1.62
N LEU A 68 9.86 -2.12 -0.32
CA LEU A 68 8.56 -2.01 0.33
C LEU A 68 8.07 -0.57 0.25
N THR A 69 6.88 -0.35 -0.33
CA THR A 69 6.36 0.97 -0.64
C THR A 69 4.91 1.10 -0.19
N THR A 70 4.63 2.06 0.70
CA THR A 70 3.28 2.48 1.06
C THR A 70 2.78 3.53 0.06
N PHE A 71 1.80 3.14 -0.74
CA PHE A 71 1.02 4.06 -1.55
C PHE A 71 -0.09 4.67 -0.71
N LYS A 72 -0.15 5.99 -0.66
CA LYS A 72 -1.23 6.76 -0.03
C LYS A 72 -2.06 7.41 -1.14
N LEU A 73 -3.30 6.99 -1.28
CA LEU A 73 -4.25 7.59 -2.20
C LEU A 73 -4.98 8.72 -1.47
N LEU A 74 -4.83 9.94 -1.97
CA LEU A 74 -5.65 11.08 -1.59
C LEU A 74 -6.65 11.35 -2.70
N ASP A 75 -7.94 11.22 -2.39
CA ASP A 75 -9.00 11.53 -3.35
C ASP A 75 -9.43 13.00 -3.21
N THR A 76 -9.14 13.79 -4.25
CA THR A 76 -9.52 15.20 -4.38
C THR A 76 -10.58 15.43 -5.46
N GLY A 77 -11.10 14.34 -6.03
CA GLY A 77 -12.15 14.36 -7.04
C GLY A 77 -13.54 14.59 -6.44
N LYS A 78 -14.54 14.44 -7.30
CA LYS A 78 -15.96 14.40 -6.92
C LYS A 78 -16.53 12.99 -6.98
N GLU A 79 -15.94 12.16 -7.83
CA GLU A 79 -16.25 10.73 -7.90
C GLU A 79 -15.35 9.94 -6.95
N VAL A 80 -15.76 8.73 -6.61
CA VAL A 80 -14.96 7.79 -5.83
C VAL A 80 -13.81 7.29 -6.69
N HIS A 81 -12.59 7.31 -6.17
CA HIS A 81 -11.42 6.78 -6.88
C HIS A 81 -10.70 5.69 -6.09
N HIS A 82 -10.09 4.77 -6.83
CA HIS A 82 -9.11 3.81 -6.32
C HIS A 82 -7.85 3.85 -7.18
N ALA A 83 -6.78 3.20 -6.74
CA ALA A 83 -5.53 3.14 -7.51
C ALA A 83 -5.02 1.70 -7.58
N SER A 84 -5.50 0.94 -8.56
CA SER A 84 -5.00 -0.41 -8.83
C SER A 84 -3.59 -0.37 -9.39
N LEU A 85 -2.68 -1.05 -8.70
CA LEU A 85 -1.27 -1.15 -9.07
C LEU A 85 -1.04 -2.39 -9.90
N ILE A 86 -0.59 -2.18 -11.14
CA ILE A 86 -0.34 -3.24 -12.11
C ILE A 86 1.15 -3.30 -12.41
N ARG A 87 1.76 -4.48 -12.27
CA ARG A 87 3.10 -4.76 -12.82
C ARG A 87 2.98 -5.24 -14.26
N LEU A 88 3.87 -4.72 -15.11
CA LEU A 88 3.96 -5.07 -16.52
C LEU A 88 5.20 -5.96 -16.72
N LYS A 89 4.95 -7.26 -16.87
CA LYS A 89 6.02 -8.29 -16.96
C LYS A 89 6.55 -8.41 -18.37
N ASP A 90 7.56 -9.26 -18.54
CA ASP A 90 8.13 -9.64 -19.84
C ASP A 90 8.62 -8.44 -20.67
N GLY A 91 9.09 -7.39 -19.99
CA GLY A 91 9.57 -6.16 -20.60
C GLY A 91 8.46 -5.28 -21.20
N LYS A 92 7.19 -5.58 -20.97
CA LYS A 92 6.06 -4.79 -21.48
C LYS A 92 6.02 -3.40 -20.87
N THR A 93 5.56 -2.46 -21.68
CA THR A 93 5.49 -1.03 -21.35
C THR A 93 4.07 -0.61 -21.04
N TYR A 94 3.92 0.56 -20.42
CA TYR A 94 2.62 1.18 -20.23
C TYR A 94 1.87 1.40 -21.56
N ALA A 95 2.59 1.71 -22.65
CA ALA A 95 1.99 1.83 -23.99
C ALA A 95 1.41 0.49 -24.48
N ASP A 96 2.11 -0.63 -24.23
CA ASP A 96 1.61 -1.98 -24.55
C ASP A 96 0.33 -2.29 -23.75
N MET A 97 0.29 -1.92 -22.46
CA MET A 97 -0.90 -2.04 -21.62
C MET A 97 -2.08 -1.28 -22.22
N MET A 98 -1.89 0.00 -22.55
CA MET A 98 -2.97 0.82 -23.11
C MET A 98 -3.47 0.31 -24.46
N ALA A 99 -2.55 -0.12 -25.34
CA ALA A 99 -2.91 -0.75 -26.61
C ALA A 99 -3.70 -2.04 -26.41
N THR A 100 -3.31 -2.86 -25.42
CA THR A 100 -3.98 -4.11 -25.07
C THR A 100 -5.36 -3.85 -24.50
N MET A 101 -5.49 -2.98 -23.50
CA MET A 101 -6.78 -2.64 -22.88
C MET A 101 -7.77 -2.08 -23.90
N LYS A 102 -7.31 -1.27 -24.86
CA LYS A 102 -8.14 -0.76 -25.96
C LYS A 102 -8.66 -1.85 -26.89
N ALA A 103 -7.88 -2.93 -27.07
CA ALA A 103 -8.23 -4.05 -27.94
C ALA A 103 -9.01 -5.16 -27.21
N MET A 104 -9.00 -5.17 -25.88
CA MET A 104 -9.71 -6.15 -25.07
C MET A 104 -11.23 -6.00 -25.22
N LYS A 105 -11.92 -7.15 -25.21
CA LYS A 105 -13.38 -7.19 -25.18
C LYS A 105 -13.83 -7.30 -23.71
N PRO A 106 -14.99 -6.74 -23.35
CA PRO A 106 -15.57 -6.94 -22.02
C PRO A 106 -15.65 -8.43 -21.66
N GLY A 107 -15.37 -8.80 -20.41
CA GLY A 107 -15.37 -10.18 -19.94
C GLY A 107 -14.23 -11.05 -20.45
N THR A 108 -13.20 -10.48 -21.09
CA THR A 108 -11.98 -11.22 -21.46
C THR A 108 -10.91 -11.06 -20.39
N GLN A 109 -10.22 -12.16 -20.09
CA GLN A 109 -9.13 -12.14 -19.12
C GLN A 109 -7.95 -11.32 -19.65
N PRO A 110 -7.31 -10.51 -18.79
CA PRO A 110 -6.09 -9.82 -19.17
C PRO A 110 -4.97 -10.82 -19.44
N PRO A 111 -4.04 -10.51 -20.37
CA PRO A 111 -2.85 -11.34 -20.57
C PRO A 111 -2.02 -11.48 -19.29
N ALA A 112 -1.32 -12.61 -19.13
CA ALA A 112 -0.54 -12.94 -17.93
C ALA A 112 0.60 -11.95 -17.59
N TRP A 113 0.99 -11.08 -18.53
CA TRP A 113 1.99 -10.03 -18.28
C TRP A 113 1.40 -8.78 -17.62
N ILE A 114 0.07 -8.66 -17.50
CA ILE A 114 -0.64 -7.67 -16.68
C ILE A 114 -0.89 -8.32 -15.32
N GLU A 115 -0.03 -8.03 -14.34
CA GLU A 115 -0.05 -8.66 -13.02
C GLU A 115 -0.54 -7.65 -11.97
N PRO A 116 -1.80 -7.74 -11.50
CA PRO A 116 -2.33 -6.84 -10.49
C PRO A 116 -1.75 -7.17 -9.10
N LEU A 117 -1.12 -6.18 -8.46
CA LEU A 117 -0.39 -6.32 -7.18
C LEU A 117 -1.16 -5.73 -5.98
N GLY A 118 -2.45 -5.45 -6.15
CA GLY A 118 -3.24 -4.70 -5.19
C GLY A 118 -3.18 -3.21 -5.48
N GLY A 119 -2.90 -2.41 -4.45
CA GLY A 119 -3.03 -0.95 -4.48
C GLY A 119 -4.16 -0.46 -3.58
N PRO A 120 -4.19 0.86 -3.25
CA PRO A 120 -5.26 1.41 -2.42
C PRO A 120 -6.63 1.25 -3.10
N ASN A 121 -7.57 0.57 -2.45
CA ASN A 121 -8.94 0.45 -2.95
C ASN A 121 -9.74 1.74 -2.71
N ALA A 122 -10.96 1.77 -3.23
CA ALA A 122 -11.86 2.91 -3.32
C ALA A 122 -12.04 3.63 -1.98
N ILE A 123 -12.04 4.95 -2.05
CA ILE A 123 -12.25 5.84 -0.91
C ILE A 123 -13.24 6.94 -1.32
N VAL A 124 -14.06 7.41 -0.37
CA VAL A 124 -14.95 8.55 -0.61
C VAL A 124 -14.16 9.82 -0.97
N PRO A 125 -14.74 10.74 -1.78
CA PRO A 125 -14.15 12.04 -2.06
C PRO A 125 -13.67 12.78 -0.81
N GLY A 126 -12.45 13.33 -0.85
CA GLY A 126 -11.80 13.98 0.28
C GLY A 126 -11.14 13.03 1.29
N GLY A 127 -11.28 11.72 1.11
CA GLY A 127 -10.67 10.71 1.98
C GLY A 127 -9.26 10.28 1.58
N GLU A 128 -8.63 9.50 2.47
CA GLU A 128 -7.34 8.84 2.23
C GLU A 128 -7.50 7.32 2.38
N SER A 129 -6.93 6.55 1.44
CA SER A 129 -6.73 5.11 1.59
C SER A 129 -5.27 4.75 1.32
N ASN A 130 -4.87 3.53 1.65
CA ASN A 130 -3.48 3.11 1.49
C ASN A 130 -3.35 1.62 1.13
N ALA A 131 -2.21 1.29 0.54
CA ALA A 131 -1.74 -0.08 0.41
C ALA A 131 -0.20 -0.08 0.41
N THR A 132 0.39 -1.04 1.11
CA THR A 132 1.83 -1.25 1.15
C THR A 132 2.18 -2.51 0.39
N VAL A 133 3.00 -2.34 -0.65
CA VAL A 133 3.32 -3.36 -1.65
C VAL A 133 4.84 -3.46 -1.78
N MET A 134 5.36 -4.68 -1.92
CA MET A 134 6.76 -4.90 -2.29
C MET A 134 6.95 -4.64 -3.78
N LEU A 135 7.79 -3.67 -4.15
CA LEU A 135 8.07 -3.35 -5.55
C LEU A 135 9.41 -3.94 -5.99
N GLU A 136 9.38 -4.69 -7.09
CA GLU A 136 10.58 -5.13 -7.81
C GLU A 136 10.88 -4.16 -8.97
N PRO A 137 12.13 -4.00 -9.42
CA PRO A 137 12.44 -3.21 -10.61
C PRO A 137 11.61 -3.63 -11.84
N GLY A 138 11.16 -2.64 -12.61
CA GLY A 138 10.35 -2.89 -13.82
C GLY A 138 9.35 -1.79 -14.17
N ASN A 139 8.42 -2.10 -15.07
CA ASN A 139 7.40 -1.18 -15.55
C ASN A 139 6.07 -1.43 -14.84
N TYR A 140 5.36 -0.35 -14.51
CA TYR A 140 4.12 -0.41 -13.74
C TYR A 140 3.10 0.58 -14.28
N ALA A 141 1.84 0.38 -13.89
CA ALA A 141 0.77 1.32 -14.12
C ALA A 141 -0.14 1.44 -12.89
N LEU A 142 -0.67 2.65 -12.70
CA LEU A 142 -1.85 2.91 -11.89
C LEU A 142 -3.07 2.95 -12.80
N VAL A 143 -4.16 2.29 -12.42
CA VAL A 143 -5.40 2.22 -13.20
C VAL A 143 -6.61 2.38 -12.27
N CYS A 144 -7.51 3.31 -12.60
CA CYS A 144 -8.81 3.39 -11.92
C CYS A 144 -9.87 2.61 -12.72
N PHE A 145 -10.47 1.61 -12.06
CA PHE A 145 -11.50 0.75 -12.64
C PHE A 145 -12.90 1.10 -12.11
N VAL A 146 -13.00 2.04 -11.17
CA VAL A 146 -14.28 2.50 -10.64
C VAL A 146 -15.11 3.06 -11.80
N PRO A 147 -16.38 2.63 -11.95
CA PRO A 147 -17.27 3.19 -12.96
C PRO A 147 -17.83 4.55 -12.56
N ASP A 148 -18.04 5.40 -13.57
CA ASP A 148 -18.89 6.58 -13.44
C ASP A 148 -20.37 6.22 -13.32
N ALA A 149 -21.24 7.22 -13.21
CA ALA A 149 -22.70 7.03 -13.11
C ALA A 149 -23.34 6.35 -14.35
N ASN A 150 -22.65 6.30 -15.49
CA ASN A 150 -23.07 5.62 -16.71
C ASN A 150 -22.45 4.22 -16.86
N MET A 151 -21.81 3.70 -15.81
CA MET A 151 -21.08 2.43 -15.80
C MET A 151 -19.84 2.41 -16.71
N VAL A 152 -19.28 3.57 -17.07
CA VAL A 152 -18.03 3.66 -17.82
C VAL A 152 -16.87 3.72 -16.83
N PRO A 153 -15.93 2.75 -16.85
CA PRO A 153 -14.81 2.75 -15.92
C PRO A 153 -13.87 3.94 -16.19
N HIS A 154 -13.38 4.58 -15.13
CA HIS A 154 -12.60 5.82 -15.23
C HIS A 154 -11.36 5.73 -16.12
N PHE A 155 -10.71 4.56 -16.23
CA PHE A 155 -9.58 4.40 -17.15
C PHE A 155 -9.97 4.68 -18.61
N MET A 156 -11.23 4.46 -19.00
CA MET A 156 -11.74 4.77 -20.34
C MET A 156 -11.87 6.29 -20.58
N HIS A 157 -11.94 7.07 -19.50
CA HIS A 157 -11.82 8.53 -19.53
C HIS A 157 -10.36 9.01 -19.43
N GLY A 158 -9.41 8.08 -19.36
CA GLY A 158 -7.97 8.36 -19.30
C GLY A 158 -7.33 8.20 -17.93
N MET A 159 -8.06 7.72 -16.91
CA MET A 159 -7.57 7.59 -15.53
C MET A 159 -6.56 6.45 -15.33
N THR A 160 -5.40 6.64 -15.91
CA THR A 160 -4.28 5.72 -15.85
C THR A 160 -2.97 6.52 -15.78
N LYS A 161 -1.92 5.90 -15.24
CA LYS A 161 -0.59 6.49 -15.25
C LYS A 161 0.48 5.40 -15.25
N GLY A 162 1.37 5.42 -16.23
CA GLY A 162 2.58 4.59 -16.22
C GLY A 162 3.66 5.18 -15.30
N PHE A 163 4.45 4.31 -14.69
CA PHE A 163 5.67 4.67 -13.97
C PHE A 163 6.67 3.52 -14.00
N THR A 164 7.90 3.78 -13.58
CA THR A 164 8.98 2.78 -13.51
C THR A 164 9.47 2.60 -12.09
N VAL A 165 9.79 1.35 -11.75
CA VAL A 165 10.50 1.02 -10.51
C VAL A 165 11.96 0.81 -10.85
N THR A 166 12.82 1.60 -10.24
CA THR A 166 14.28 1.58 -10.45
C THR A 166 14.96 0.68 -9.43
N GLU A 167 16.11 0.12 -9.79
CA GLU A 167 16.94 -0.58 -8.82
C GLU A 167 17.29 0.33 -7.65
N THR A 168 17.32 -0.23 -6.44
CA THR A 168 17.77 0.49 -5.25
C THR A 168 18.90 -0.27 -4.58
N SER A 169 19.94 0.45 -4.17
CA SER A 169 20.94 -0.04 -3.22
C SER A 169 20.60 0.37 -1.78
N THR A 170 19.42 0.96 -1.55
CA THR A 170 19.05 1.56 -0.27
C THR A 170 18.32 0.58 0.64
N ALA A 171 18.27 0.97 1.92
CA ALA A 171 17.70 0.21 3.02
C ALA A 171 16.21 -0.17 2.82
N ALA A 172 15.44 0.55 1.98
CA ALA A 172 14.03 0.25 1.71
C ALA A 172 13.79 -1.12 1.05
N ALA A 173 14.76 -1.65 0.30
CA ALA A 173 14.73 -3.04 -0.19
C ALA A 173 14.88 -4.07 0.94
N SER A 174 15.40 -3.65 2.09
CA SER A 174 15.61 -4.45 3.30
C SER A 174 14.64 -4.07 4.44
N ALA A 175 13.67 -3.19 4.18
CA ALA A 175 12.66 -2.84 5.16
C ALA A 175 11.83 -4.08 5.49
N PRO A 176 11.63 -4.42 6.78
CA PRO A 176 10.78 -5.54 7.15
C PRO A 176 9.35 -5.25 6.73
N GLU A 177 8.62 -6.30 6.37
CA GLU A 177 7.18 -6.20 6.12
C GLU A 177 6.45 -5.66 7.37
N PRO A 178 5.30 -4.95 7.20
CA PRO A 178 4.54 -4.45 8.32
C PRO A 178 4.10 -5.60 9.24
N THR A 179 4.20 -5.41 10.54
CA THR A 179 3.63 -6.36 11.51
C THR A 179 2.11 -6.25 11.47
N ALA A 180 1.47 -7.15 10.73
CA ALA A 180 0.02 -7.23 10.65
C ALA A 180 -0.55 -7.93 11.88
N ASP A 181 -1.61 -7.37 12.44
CA ASP A 181 -2.35 -8.00 13.52
C ASP A 181 -3.50 -8.86 13.00
N ILE A 182 -3.96 -8.62 11.76
CA ILE A 182 -5.00 -9.39 11.06
C ILE A 182 -4.45 -9.88 9.72
N THR A 183 -4.69 -11.14 9.40
CA THR A 183 -4.62 -11.64 8.02
C THR A 183 -6.04 -11.80 7.45
N LEU A 184 -6.23 -11.36 6.21
CA LEU A 184 -7.39 -11.60 5.37
C LEU A 184 -6.97 -12.44 4.17
N THR A 185 -7.52 -13.65 4.04
CA THR A 185 -7.34 -14.48 2.85
C THR A 185 -8.55 -14.35 1.93
N LEU A 186 -8.30 -14.05 0.66
CA LEU A 186 -9.27 -13.97 -0.42
C LEU A 186 -9.22 -15.26 -1.23
N SER A 187 -10.35 -15.94 -1.42
CA SER A 187 -10.38 -17.19 -2.18
C SER A 187 -11.77 -17.46 -2.74
N ASP A 188 -11.85 -17.88 -4.00
CA ASP A 188 -13.09 -18.18 -4.71
C ASP A 188 -14.13 -17.05 -4.57
N TYR A 189 -15.07 -17.17 -3.63
CA TYR A 189 -16.07 -16.12 -3.33
C TYR A 189 -16.15 -15.81 -1.83
N LYS A 190 -15.04 -15.94 -1.12
CA LYS A 190 -14.96 -15.82 0.35
C LYS A 190 -13.91 -14.81 0.79
N PHE A 191 -14.25 -14.08 1.85
CA PHE A 191 -13.34 -13.33 2.70
C PHE A 191 -13.10 -14.12 4.00
N ASP A 192 -11.85 -14.51 4.27
CA ASP A 192 -11.49 -15.27 5.47
C ASP A 192 -10.60 -14.43 6.39
N TRP A 193 -11.22 -13.86 7.42
CA TRP A 193 -10.54 -13.07 8.42
C TRP A 193 -9.99 -13.98 9.53
N SER A 194 -8.69 -13.90 9.78
CA SER A 194 -8.01 -14.66 10.85
C SER A 194 -8.60 -14.42 12.26
N LYS A 195 -9.21 -13.27 12.48
CA LYS A 195 -9.95 -12.91 13.70
C LYS A 195 -10.99 -11.82 13.41
N PRO A 196 -12.02 -11.65 14.25
CA PRO A 196 -12.97 -10.54 14.11
C PRO A 196 -12.29 -9.16 14.15
N LEU A 197 -12.81 -8.20 13.38
CA LEU A 197 -12.35 -6.81 13.42
C LEU A 197 -12.87 -6.12 14.69
N THR A 198 -12.01 -5.32 15.32
CA THR A 198 -12.34 -4.53 16.53
C THR A 198 -12.18 -3.04 16.26
N ALA A 199 -12.70 -2.20 17.16
CA ALA A 199 -12.45 -0.77 17.04
C ALA A 199 -10.96 -0.45 17.28
N GLY A 200 -10.46 0.56 16.56
CA GLY A 200 -9.09 1.05 16.65
C GLY A 200 -8.26 0.79 15.39
N PRO A 201 -6.94 1.11 15.47
CA PRO A 201 -6.03 0.94 14.36
C PRO A 201 -5.69 -0.54 14.13
N HIS A 202 -5.71 -0.94 12.86
CA HIS A 202 -5.35 -2.26 12.39
C HIS A 202 -4.41 -2.18 11.20
N VAL A 203 -3.48 -3.13 11.14
CA VAL A 203 -2.68 -3.43 9.95
C VAL A 203 -3.12 -4.80 9.46
N ILE A 204 -3.77 -4.80 8.29
CA ILE A 204 -4.34 -6.01 7.70
C ILE A 204 -3.41 -6.47 6.57
N ARG A 205 -2.92 -7.70 6.68
CA ARG A 205 -2.23 -8.42 5.60
C ARG A 205 -3.27 -9.10 4.73
N VAL A 206 -3.36 -8.71 3.47
CA VAL A 206 -4.27 -9.28 2.48
C VAL A 206 -3.51 -10.24 1.60
N GLU A 207 -4.05 -11.43 1.43
CA GLU A 207 -3.51 -12.46 0.55
C GLU A 207 -4.61 -13.04 -0.33
N THR A 208 -4.23 -13.43 -1.54
CA THR A 208 -5.10 -14.18 -2.44
C THR A 208 -4.62 -15.63 -2.51
N ALA A 209 -5.53 -16.58 -2.32
CA ALA A 209 -5.26 -18.00 -2.55
C ALA A 209 -4.97 -18.27 -4.03
N ALA A 210 -4.37 -19.43 -4.34
CA ALA A 210 -4.12 -19.80 -5.73
C ALA A 210 -5.43 -19.83 -6.56
N GLY A 211 -5.42 -19.21 -7.73
CA GLY A 211 -6.61 -19.08 -8.57
C GLY A 211 -6.68 -17.74 -9.28
N GLN A 212 -7.91 -17.25 -9.48
CA GLN A 212 -8.17 -15.91 -10.02
C GLN A 212 -7.81 -14.82 -8.99
N PRO A 213 -7.44 -13.60 -9.43
CA PRO A 213 -7.21 -12.50 -8.50
C PRO A 213 -8.50 -12.13 -7.77
N HIS A 214 -8.35 -11.53 -6.59
CA HIS A 214 -9.45 -11.00 -5.79
C HIS A 214 -9.11 -9.61 -5.31
N GLU A 215 -10.12 -8.87 -4.84
CA GLU A 215 -9.93 -7.61 -4.14
C GLU A 215 -10.80 -7.56 -2.89
N VAL A 216 -10.53 -6.57 -2.04
CA VAL A 216 -11.37 -6.21 -0.91
C VAL A 216 -11.61 -4.71 -0.93
N THR A 217 -12.84 -4.31 -1.27
CA THR A 217 -13.34 -2.97 -0.95
C THR A 217 -14.05 -3.05 0.40
N LEU A 218 -13.55 -2.32 1.38
CA LEU A 218 -14.17 -2.22 2.69
C LEU A 218 -15.14 -1.03 2.71
N PHE A 219 -16.40 -1.30 3.04
CA PHE A 219 -17.45 -0.30 3.16
C PHE A 219 -17.82 -0.10 4.63
N GLN A 220 -18.04 1.15 5.02
CA GLN A 220 -18.76 1.51 6.24
C GLN A 220 -20.25 1.65 5.93
N ILE A 221 -21.09 0.98 6.71
CA ILE A 221 -22.55 1.08 6.61
C ILE A 221 -23.01 2.15 7.61
N PRO A 222 -23.57 3.29 7.15
CA PRO A 222 -24.02 4.35 8.04
C PRO A 222 -25.24 3.92 8.86
N PRO A 223 -25.50 4.57 10.01
CA PRO A 223 -26.69 4.31 10.81
C PRO A 223 -27.98 4.38 9.98
N GLY A 224 -28.87 3.41 10.18
CA GLY A 224 -30.14 3.32 9.45
C GLY A 224 -30.04 2.64 8.07
N LYS A 225 -28.84 2.24 7.63
CA LYS A 225 -28.64 1.35 6.47
C LYS A 225 -28.22 -0.04 6.94
N THR A 226 -28.34 -1.02 6.05
CA THR A 226 -28.05 -2.43 6.33
C THR A 226 -27.19 -3.05 5.23
N PHE A 227 -26.55 -4.18 5.55
CA PHE A 227 -25.84 -4.98 4.55
C PHE A 227 -26.76 -5.44 3.41
N LYS A 228 -28.04 -5.71 3.72
CA LYS A 228 -29.04 -6.07 2.71
C LYS A 228 -29.34 -4.90 1.76
N ASP A 229 -29.32 -3.67 2.24
CA ASP A 229 -29.47 -2.49 1.37
C ASP A 229 -28.30 -2.42 0.39
N LEU A 230 -27.06 -2.65 0.88
CA LEU A 230 -25.88 -2.73 0.02
C LEU A 230 -25.99 -3.84 -1.02
N GLN A 231 -26.35 -5.06 -0.62
CA GLN A 231 -26.56 -6.17 -1.56
C GLN A 231 -27.66 -5.85 -2.60
N THR A 232 -28.73 -5.17 -2.18
CA THR A 232 -29.79 -4.73 -3.09
C THR A 232 -29.26 -3.71 -4.09
N TRP A 233 -28.51 -2.71 -3.63
CA TRP A 233 -27.90 -1.69 -4.49
C TRP A 233 -26.89 -2.29 -5.47
N LEU A 234 -26.08 -3.29 -5.06
CA LEU A 234 -25.12 -3.97 -5.92
C LEU A 234 -25.75 -4.62 -7.18
N ASN A 235 -27.04 -4.95 -7.16
CA ASN A 235 -27.76 -5.53 -8.30
C ASN A 235 -28.09 -4.53 -9.43
N GLY A 236 -27.42 -3.38 -9.47
CA GLY A 236 -27.59 -2.39 -10.53
C GLY A 236 -26.83 -1.10 -10.31
N MET A 237 -26.36 -0.86 -9.09
CA MET A 237 -25.52 0.27 -8.67
C MET A 237 -26.06 1.63 -9.12
N LYS A 238 -27.39 1.80 -9.02
CA LYS A 238 -28.08 3.03 -9.40
C LYS A 238 -28.40 3.87 -8.18
N GLY A 239 -28.23 5.18 -8.31
CA GLY A 239 -28.47 6.13 -7.22
C GLY A 239 -27.39 6.06 -6.14
N GLU A 240 -27.64 6.76 -5.05
CA GLU A 240 -26.70 6.88 -3.94
C GLU A 240 -26.41 5.50 -3.28
N PRO A 241 -25.14 5.12 -3.11
CA PRO A 241 -24.79 3.86 -2.45
C PRO A 241 -25.19 3.90 -0.98
N PRO A 242 -25.75 2.81 -0.42
CA PRO A 242 -26.17 2.75 0.98
C PRO A 242 -25.00 2.50 1.95
N ALA A 243 -23.76 2.59 1.48
CA ALA A 243 -22.54 2.41 2.26
C ALA A 243 -21.40 3.21 1.62
N MET A 244 -20.42 3.63 2.44
CA MET A 244 -19.29 4.46 2.01
C MET A 244 -18.03 3.60 1.90
N PRO A 245 -17.31 3.58 0.77
CA PRO A 245 -16.04 2.89 0.68
C PRO A 245 -14.98 3.61 1.53
N ILE A 246 -14.23 2.85 2.32
CA ILE A 246 -13.22 3.35 3.27
C ILE A 246 -11.82 2.77 2.99
N GLY A 247 -11.58 2.31 1.76
CA GLY A 247 -10.33 1.71 1.33
C GLY A 247 -10.37 0.18 1.26
N GLY A 248 -9.21 -0.43 1.51
CA GLY A 248 -8.94 -1.85 1.27
C GLY A 248 -7.84 -2.04 0.23
N VAL A 249 -7.80 -3.22 -0.40
CA VAL A 249 -6.80 -3.56 -1.43
C VAL A 249 -7.52 -3.88 -2.73
N SER A 250 -7.14 -3.22 -3.83
CA SER A 250 -7.66 -3.51 -5.18
C SER A 250 -7.16 -4.86 -5.71
N GLY A 251 -7.46 -5.21 -6.96
CA GLY A 251 -7.14 -6.53 -7.51
C GLY A 251 -5.74 -7.05 -7.19
N LEU A 252 -5.67 -8.26 -6.63
CA LEU A 252 -4.47 -8.86 -6.05
C LEU A 252 -4.33 -10.32 -6.50
N VAL A 253 -3.21 -10.65 -7.17
CA VAL A 253 -2.86 -12.03 -7.50
C VAL A 253 -2.32 -12.82 -6.30
N ALA A 254 -2.36 -14.14 -6.41
CA ALA A 254 -1.76 -15.03 -5.41
C ALA A 254 -0.24 -14.85 -5.27
N GLY A 255 0.28 -15.07 -4.07
CA GLY A 255 1.72 -15.03 -3.79
C GLY A 255 2.35 -13.63 -3.71
N LYS A 256 1.53 -12.57 -3.78
CA LYS A 256 1.96 -11.18 -3.64
C LYS A 256 1.17 -10.53 -2.49
N PRO A 257 1.50 -10.81 -1.22
CA PRO A 257 0.77 -10.21 -0.11
C PRO A 257 0.88 -8.68 -0.14
N THR A 258 -0.24 -8.02 0.18
CA THR A 258 -0.32 -6.55 0.26
C THR A 258 -0.93 -6.16 1.59
N TYR A 259 -0.43 -5.10 2.19
CA TYR A 259 -0.88 -4.64 3.51
C TYR A 259 -1.72 -3.38 3.37
N PHE A 260 -2.78 -3.23 4.15
CA PHE A 260 -3.45 -1.94 4.29
C PHE A 260 -3.71 -1.63 5.76
N SER A 261 -3.60 -0.36 6.11
CA SER A 261 -3.88 0.14 7.46
C SER A 261 -5.22 0.84 7.50
N VAL A 262 -5.99 0.64 8.57
CA VAL A 262 -7.30 1.26 8.77
C VAL A 262 -7.55 1.51 10.25
N ASP A 263 -8.21 2.62 10.58
CA ASP A 263 -8.71 2.91 11.94
C ASP A 263 -10.23 2.75 11.96
N LEU A 264 -10.70 1.65 12.55
CA LEU A 264 -12.11 1.29 12.55
C LEU A 264 -12.82 1.87 13.77
N LYS A 265 -13.99 2.45 13.55
CA LYS A 265 -14.91 2.84 14.63
C LYS A 265 -15.92 1.72 14.88
N PRO A 266 -16.48 1.60 16.10
CA PRO A 266 -17.61 0.69 16.32
C PRO A 266 -18.72 0.95 15.31
N GLY A 267 -19.26 -0.09 14.69
CA GLY A 267 -20.21 0.07 13.60
C GLY A 267 -20.41 -1.18 12.75
N ASP A 268 -21.23 -1.02 11.71
CA ASP A 268 -21.49 -2.05 10.71
C ASP A 268 -20.69 -1.76 9.45
N TYR A 269 -20.07 -2.80 8.90
CA TYR A 269 -19.19 -2.73 7.74
C TYR A 269 -19.52 -3.86 6.77
N ALA A 270 -18.99 -3.77 5.56
CA ALA A 270 -19.05 -4.85 4.60
C ALA A 270 -17.75 -4.95 3.78
N ALA A 271 -17.35 -6.17 3.44
CA ALA A 271 -16.36 -6.42 2.41
C ALA A 271 -17.05 -6.86 1.11
N VAL A 272 -16.59 -6.34 -0.03
CA VAL A 272 -17.11 -6.65 -1.37
C VAL A 272 -15.94 -6.81 -2.34
N CYS A 273 -16.02 -7.80 -3.25
CA CYS A 273 -15.08 -7.96 -4.36
C CYS A 273 -15.81 -7.67 -5.68
N PHE A 274 -15.33 -6.68 -6.45
CA PHE A 274 -15.94 -6.31 -7.73
C PHE A 274 -15.25 -6.90 -8.96
N LEU A 275 -14.15 -7.64 -8.78
CA LEU A 275 -13.46 -8.27 -9.91
C LEU A 275 -14.37 -9.23 -10.66
N GLU A 276 -14.24 -9.23 -12.00
CA GLU A 276 -14.96 -10.13 -12.89
C GLU A 276 -14.47 -11.57 -12.73
N ASP A 277 -15.40 -12.51 -12.68
CA ASP A 277 -15.10 -13.94 -12.62
C ASP A 277 -14.54 -14.44 -13.95
N HIS A 278 -13.43 -15.18 -13.89
CA HIS A 278 -12.79 -15.73 -15.08
C HIS A 278 -13.66 -16.74 -15.86
N LYS A 279 -14.72 -17.30 -15.26
CA LYS A 279 -15.58 -18.31 -15.88
C LYS A 279 -16.76 -17.68 -16.64
N ASP A 280 -17.37 -16.64 -16.10
CA ASP A 280 -18.61 -16.06 -16.65
C ASP A 280 -18.61 -14.54 -16.83
N GLY A 281 -17.52 -13.86 -16.44
CA GLY A 281 -17.35 -12.41 -16.56
C GLY A 281 -18.21 -11.60 -15.60
N LYS A 282 -19.01 -12.23 -14.72
CA LYS A 282 -19.79 -11.49 -13.71
C LYS A 282 -18.91 -11.13 -12.52
N PRO A 283 -19.14 -9.98 -11.86
CA PRO A 283 -18.40 -9.64 -10.64
C PRO A 283 -18.53 -10.72 -9.55
N HIS A 284 -17.47 -10.96 -8.79
CA HIS A 284 -17.45 -11.97 -7.72
C HIS A 284 -18.54 -11.76 -6.66
N PHE A 285 -18.96 -10.52 -6.41
CA PHE A 285 -20.08 -10.26 -5.50
C PHE A 285 -21.40 -10.91 -5.95
N VAL A 286 -21.61 -11.09 -7.27
CA VAL A 286 -22.79 -11.79 -7.81
C VAL A 286 -22.79 -13.28 -7.43
N HIS A 287 -21.59 -13.85 -7.27
CA HIS A 287 -21.37 -15.21 -6.80
C HIS A 287 -21.31 -15.31 -5.27
N GLY A 288 -21.61 -14.22 -4.56
CA GLY A 288 -21.71 -14.19 -3.10
C GLY A 288 -20.45 -13.69 -2.38
N MET A 289 -19.45 -13.17 -3.10
CA MET A 289 -18.24 -12.57 -2.49
C MET A 289 -18.53 -11.20 -1.87
N THR A 290 -19.38 -11.23 -0.85
CA THR A 290 -19.78 -10.12 0.01
C THR A 290 -19.82 -10.65 1.44
N GLN A 291 -19.42 -9.84 2.42
CA GLN A 291 -19.47 -10.24 3.82
C GLN A 291 -19.86 -9.06 4.70
N ALA A 292 -20.88 -9.23 5.55
CA ALA A 292 -21.17 -8.29 6.63
C ALA A 292 -20.14 -8.45 7.74
N ILE A 293 -19.69 -7.32 8.30
CA ILE A 293 -18.69 -7.28 9.37
C ILE A 293 -19.22 -6.37 10.48
N LYS A 294 -19.18 -6.87 11.72
CA LYS A 294 -19.47 -6.07 12.90
C LYS A 294 -18.17 -5.67 13.58
N VAL A 295 -17.99 -4.38 13.84
CA VAL A 295 -16.91 -3.86 14.66
C VAL A 295 -17.51 -3.40 15.98
N SER A 296 -17.02 -3.97 17.08
CA SER A 296 -17.37 -3.60 18.46
C SER A 296 -16.25 -2.83 19.14
#